data_AF-A0A416K9Z0-F1
#
_entry.id   AF-A0A416K9Z0-F1
#
_cell.length_a   1.000
_cell.length_b   1.000
_cell.length_c   1.000
_cell.angle_alpha   90.00
_cell.angle_beta   90.00
_cell.angle_gamma   90.00
#
_symmetry.space_group_name_H-M   'P 1'
#
loop_
_entity.id
_entity.type
_entity.pdbx_description
1 polymer ?
#
loop_
_entity_poly.entity_id
_entity_poly.type
_entity_poly.pdbx_seq_one_letter_code
_entity_poly.pdbx_strand_id
1 'polypeptide(L)'
;MKELFGQRLREQRIKHGLTLEQLAEKSELSSNYIGMVERGLKEPGLATIVKLLNALNISADTLLCDLVPSASHVTDDEIRNRLEGLTPIQKKAALDLLDTYISNLPYLTNEE
;
A
#
# COMPACT_ATOMS: atom_id res chain seq x y z
N MET A 1 -2.62 7.91 15.47
CA MET A 1 -2.85 7.97 14.01
C MET A 1 -1.80 8.84 13.31
N LYS A 2 -1.66 10.13 13.65
CA LYS A 2 -0.70 11.06 13.00
C LYS A 2 0.77 10.67 13.19
N GLU A 3 1.17 10.28 14.40
CA GLU A 3 2.56 9.84 14.69
C GLU A 3 2.92 8.55 13.95
N LEU A 4 2.02 7.56 13.91
CA LEU A 4 2.24 6.29 13.21
C LEU A 4 2.39 6.50 11.70
N PHE A 5 1.55 7.36 11.10
CA PHE A 5 1.67 7.74 9.69
C PHE A 5 3.02 8.42 9.41
N GLY A 6 3.40 9.41 10.24
CA GLY A 6 4.66 10.14 10.08
C GLY A 6 5.88 9.23 10.18
N GLN A 7 5.87 8.31 11.14
CA GLN A 7 6.93 7.31 11.31
C GLN A 7 7.05 6.39 10.09
N ARG A 8 5.93 5.86 9.59
CA ARG A 8 5.90 5.02 8.40
C ARG A 8 6.38 5.75 7.15
N LEU A 9 5.96 6.99 6.96
CA LEU A 9 6.42 7.82 5.86
C LEU A 9 7.94 7.96 5.88
N ARG A 10 8.51 8.18 7.06
CA ARG A 10 9.96 8.24 7.27
C ARG A 10 10.65 6.91 6.96
N GLU A 11 10.09 5.80 7.43
CA GLU A 11 10.62 4.45 7.15
C GLU A 11 10.64 4.15 5.65
N GLN A 12 9.54 4.41 4.93
CA GLN A 12 9.48 4.23 3.47
C GLN A 12 10.48 5.15 2.76
N ARG A 13 10.58 6.42 3.18
CA ARG A 13 11.57 7.34 2.61
C ARG A 13 12.99 6.81 2.76
N ILE A 14 13.35 6.30 3.94
CA ILE A 14 14.68 5.71 4.21
C ILE A 14 14.88 4.43 3.40
N LYS A 15 13.87 3.56 3.32
CA LYS A 15 13.91 2.31 2.53
C LYS A 15 14.16 2.57 1.04
N HIS A 16 13.61 3.65 0.51
CA HIS A 16 13.84 4.10 -0.86
C HIS A 16 15.12 4.95 -1.03
N GLY A 17 15.90 5.16 0.03
CA GLY A 17 17.16 5.91 -0.02
C GLY A 17 16.99 7.40 -0.31
N LEU A 18 15.82 7.98 -0.04
CA LEU A 18 15.50 9.37 -0.38
C LEU A 18 15.81 10.32 0.78
N THR A 19 16.35 11.50 0.46
CA THR A 19 16.40 12.62 1.41
C THR A 19 15.03 13.31 1.50
N LEU A 20 14.86 14.18 2.51
CA LEU A 20 13.63 14.97 2.66
C LEU A 20 13.41 15.88 1.45
N GLU A 21 14.48 16.45 0.90
CA GLU A 21 14.48 17.33 -0.26
C GLU A 21 14.10 16.56 -1.52
N GLN A 22 14.64 15.34 -1.70
CA GLN A 22 14.29 14.50 -2.85
C GLN A 22 12.84 14.03 -2.80
N LEU A 23 12.32 13.69 -1.63
CA LEU A 23 10.91 13.34 -1.48
C LEU A 23 10.02 14.57 -1.70
N ALA A 24 10.43 15.75 -1.22
CA ALA A 24 9.75 17.02 -1.42
C ALA A 24 9.64 17.38 -2.91
N GLU A 25 10.74 17.28 -3.64
CA GLU A 25 10.78 17.51 -5.08
C GLU A 25 9.86 16.53 -5.83
N LYS A 26 9.95 15.23 -5.53
CA LYS A 26 9.12 14.20 -6.18
C LYS A 26 7.63 14.32 -5.88
N SER A 27 7.28 14.82 -4.69
CA SER A 27 5.87 14.97 -4.27
C SER A 27 5.32 16.38 -4.51
N GLU A 28 6.12 17.30 -5.04
CA GLU A 28 5.77 18.72 -5.19
C GLU A 28 5.30 19.35 -3.86
N LEU A 29 5.95 18.96 -2.76
CA LEU A 29 5.69 19.47 -1.42
C LEU A 29 6.95 20.19 -0.90
N SER A 30 6.83 20.95 0.18
CA SER A 30 8.01 21.52 0.83
C SER A 30 8.66 20.51 1.77
N SER A 31 10.00 20.47 1.78
CA SER A 31 10.77 19.61 2.69
C SER A 31 10.44 19.86 4.17
N ASN A 32 10.16 21.11 4.53
CA ASN A 32 9.70 21.47 5.87
C ASN A 32 8.33 20.85 6.19
N TYR A 33 7.39 20.90 5.24
CA TYR A 33 6.07 20.28 5.42
C TYR A 33 6.19 18.76 5.59
N ILE A 34 6.99 18.08 4.76
CA ILE A 34 7.24 16.65 4.90
C ILE A 34 7.87 16.34 6.27
N GLY A 35 8.84 17.13 6.72
CA GLY A 35 9.43 16.97 8.04
C GLY A 35 8.43 17.16 9.19
N MET A 36 7.45 18.06 9.04
CA MET A 36 6.36 18.21 10.01
C MET A 36 5.43 16.99 10.00
N VAL A 37 5.13 16.44 8.82
CA VAL A 37 4.32 15.23 8.68
C VAL A 37 5.03 14.02 9.28
N GLU A 38 6.31 13.82 9.00
CA GLU A 38 7.12 12.73 9.57
C GLU A 38 7.17 12.75 11.10
N ARG A 39 7.15 13.95 11.70
CA ARG A 39 7.13 14.14 13.15
C ARG A 39 5.72 14.11 13.76
N GLY A 40 4.67 13.87 12.96
CA GLY A 40 3.29 13.89 13.41
C GLY A 40 2.75 15.28 13.80
N LEU A 41 3.49 16.36 13.53
CA LEU A 41 3.12 17.74 13.85
C LEU A 41 2.04 18.28 12.92
N LYS A 42 1.92 17.72 11.71
CA LYS A 42 0.92 18.12 10.72
C LYS A 42 0.27 16.91 10.09
N GLU A 43 -1.04 17.01 9.90
CA GLU A 43 -1.82 15.99 9.23
C GLU A 43 -1.91 16.31 7.73
N PRO A 44 -1.47 15.39 6.86
CA PRO A 44 -1.65 15.56 5.43
C PRO A 44 -3.10 15.27 5.03
N GLY A 45 -3.63 16.06 4.10
CA GLY A 45 -4.91 15.76 3.47
C GLY A 45 -4.77 14.62 2.45
N LEU A 46 -5.89 14.09 1.97
CA LEU A 46 -5.91 12.98 1.00
C LEU A 46 -5.08 13.29 -0.27
N ALA A 47 -5.22 14.50 -0.84
CA ALA A 47 -4.46 14.91 -2.01
C ALA A 47 -2.94 14.86 -1.77
N THR A 48 -2.49 15.25 -0.57
CA THR A 48 -1.09 15.19 -0.16
C THR A 48 -0.62 13.75 0.00
N ILE A 49 -1.45 12.88 0.58
CA ILE A 49 -1.15 11.46 0.73
C ILE A 49 -0.95 10.83 -0.65
N VAL A 50 -1.83 11.10 -1.61
CA VAL A 50 -1.70 10.61 -3.00
C VAL A 50 -0.39 11.08 -3.63
N LYS A 51 -0.01 12.36 -3.45
CA LYS A 51 1.28 12.88 -3.94
C LYS A 51 2.48 12.15 -3.31
N LEU A 52 2.44 11.86 -2.02
CA LEU A 52 3.49 11.12 -1.32
C LEU A 52 3.58 9.66 -1.79
N LEU A 53 2.44 8.99 -1.99
CA LEU A 53 2.37 7.63 -2.52
C LEU A 53 2.97 7.54 -3.92
N ASN A 54 2.59 8.47 -4.81
CA ASN A 54 3.14 8.55 -6.17
C ASN A 54 4.64 8.85 -6.16
N ALA A 55 5.11 9.74 -5.28
CA ALA A 55 6.52 10.09 -5.15
C ALA A 55 7.39 8.93 -4.64
N LEU A 56 6.85 8.12 -3.73
CA LEU A 56 7.49 6.92 -3.19
C LEU A 56 7.30 5.68 -4.08
N ASN A 57 6.38 5.76 -5.06
CA ASN A 57 5.96 4.65 -5.91
C ASN A 57 5.50 3.43 -5.09
N ILE A 58 4.69 3.68 -4.06
CA ILE A 58 4.13 2.64 -3.18
C ILE A 58 2.61 2.69 -3.18
N SER A 59 1.97 1.57 -2.83
CA SER A 59 0.53 1.50 -2.67
C SER A 59 0.08 2.18 -1.37
N ALA A 60 -1.17 2.64 -1.34
CA ALA A 60 -1.78 3.19 -0.13
C ALA A 60 -1.80 2.18 1.01
N ASP A 61 -2.02 0.90 0.69
CA ASP A 61 -1.96 -0.21 1.63
C ASP A 61 -0.59 -0.25 2.33
N THR A 62 0.52 -0.27 1.57
CA THR A 62 1.88 -0.28 2.15
C THR A 62 2.13 0.86 3.15
N LEU A 63 1.57 2.05 2.91
CA LEU A 63 1.71 3.20 3.81
C LEU A 63 0.73 3.13 5.00
N LEU A 64 -0.44 2.50 4.84
CA LEU A 64 -1.58 2.54 5.76
C LEU A 64 -1.93 1.21 6.45
N CYS A 65 -1.24 0.08 6.17
CA CYS A 65 -1.63 -1.27 6.62
C CYS A 65 -1.95 -1.41 8.12
N ASP A 66 -1.39 -0.56 9.00
CA ASP A 66 -1.62 -0.64 10.46
C ASP A 66 -2.44 0.54 11.01
N LEU A 67 -2.82 1.50 10.15
CA LEU A 67 -3.73 2.58 10.52
C LEU A 67 -5.20 2.15 10.40
N VAL A 68 -5.46 1.17 9.54
CA VAL A 68 -6.76 0.51 9.41
C VAL A 68 -6.57 -0.88 10.01
N PRO A 69 -7.22 -1.23 11.14
CA PRO A 69 -7.29 -2.62 11.56
C PRO A 69 -8.19 -3.34 10.55
N SER A 70 -7.65 -3.66 9.38
CA SER A 70 -8.33 -4.47 8.37
C SER A 70 -8.35 -5.90 8.89
N ALA A 71 -9.46 -6.28 9.50
CA ALA A 71 -9.72 -7.60 10.03
C ALA A 71 -9.80 -8.72 8.95
N SER A 72 -9.11 -8.62 7.80
CA SER A 72 -9.28 -9.57 6.69
C SER A 72 -8.04 -9.99 5.90
N HIS A 73 -6.80 -9.59 6.22
CA HIS A 73 -5.67 -9.89 5.32
C HIS A 73 -4.97 -11.24 5.54
N VAL A 74 -5.38 -12.06 6.53
CA VAL A 74 -4.77 -13.39 6.73
C VAL A 74 -4.90 -14.25 5.46
N THR A 75 -6.04 -14.18 4.78
CA THR A 75 -6.28 -14.91 3.53
C THR A 75 -5.52 -14.34 2.33
N ASP A 76 -5.41 -13.03 2.21
CA ASP A 76 -4.73 -12.39 1.08
C ASP A 76 -3.22 -12.61 1.14
N ASP A 77 -2.64 -12.56 2.35
CA ASP A 77 -1.23 -12.80 2.57
C ASP A 77 -0.85 -14.26 2.29
N GLU A 78 -1.71 -15.22 2.67
CA GLU A 78 -1.46 -16.63 2.36
C GLU A 78 -1.56 -16.92 0.85
N ILE A 79 -2.53 -16.34 0.15
CA ILE A 79 -2.64 -16.46 -1.31
C ILE A 79 -1.41 -15.86 -1.98
N ARG A 80 -0.98 -14.67 -1.57
CA ARG A 80 0.21 -14.00 -2.13
C ARG A 80 1.47 -14.86 -1.96
N ASN A 81 1.71 -15.37 -0.75
CA ASN A 81 2.86 -16.23 -0.47
C ASN A 81 2.88 -17.50 -1.32
N ARG A 82 1.73 -18.10 -1.59
CA ARG A 82 1.62 -19.30 -2.46
C ARG A 82 1.87 -18.95 -3.94
N LEU A 83 1.46 -17.77 -4.38
CA LEU A 83 1.61 -17.31 -5.76
C LEU A 83 3.02 -16.80 -6.08
N GLU A 84 3.79 -16.31 -5.10
CA GLU A 84 5.15 -15.78 -5.32
C GLU A 84 6.11 -16.81 -5.93
N GLY A 85 5.99 -18.08 -5.58
CA GLY A 85 6.83 -19.17 -6.09
C GLY A 85 6.45 -19.72 -7.48
N LEU A 86 5.38 -19.23 -8.09
CA LEU A 86 4.85 -19.78 -9.34
C LEU A 86 5.41 -19.07 -10.57
N THR A 87 5.68 -19.86 -11.62
CA THR A 87 6.02 -19.35 -12.96
C THR A 87 4.83 -18.63 -13.61
N PRO A 88 5.05 -17.79 -14.64
CA PRO A 88 3.96 -17.08 -15.32
C PRO A 88 2.85 -18.01 -15.85
N ILE A 89 3.20 -19.20 -16.32
CA ILE A 89 2.25 -20.20 -16.82
C ILE A 89 1.42 -20.78 -15.66
N GLN A 90 2.05 -21.09 -14.53
CA GLN A 90 1.36 -21.60 -13.34
C GLN A 90 0.44 -20.55 -12.71
N LYS A 91 0.83 -19.28 -12.72
CA LYS A 91 -0.03 -18.17 -12.28
C LYS A 91 -1.27 -18.04 -13.17
N LYS A 92 -1.10 -18.19 -14.48
CA LYS A 92 -2.23 -18.20 -15.42
C LYS A 92 -3.18 -19.37 -15.17
N ALA A 93 -2.66 -20.58 -14.98
CA ALA A 93 -3.49 -21.74 -14.64
C ALA A 93 -4.22 -21.58 -13.29
N ALA A 94 -3.57 -20.97 -12.29
CA ALA A 94 -4.19 -20.66 -11.01
C ALA A 94 -5.33 -19.63 -11.16
N LEU A 95 -5.14 -18.61 -12.00
CA LEU A 95 -6.18 -17.64 -12.33
C LEU A 95 -7.37 -18.32 -13.02
N ASP A 96 -7.13 -19.13 -14.05
CA ASP A 96 -8.17 -19.85 -14.79
C ASP A 96 -8.99 -20.78 -13.86
N LEU A 97 -8.33 -21.42 -12.88
CA LEU A 97 -9.00 -22.23 -11.87
C LEU A 97 -9.86 -21.37 -10.94
N LEU A 98 -9.33 -20.25 -10.44
CA LEU A 98 -10.09 -19.33 -9.59
C LEU A 98 -11.33 -18.81 -10.33
N ASP A 99 -11.18 -18.37 -11.58
CA ASP A 99 -12.28 -17.89 -12.41
C ASP A 99 -13.35 -18.97 -12.62
N THR A 100 -12.91 -20.22 -12.85
CA THR A 100 -13.82 -21.36 -12.99
C THR A 100 -14.57 -21.65 -11.69
N TYR A 101 -13.89 -21.62 -10.55
CA TYR A 101 -14.52 -21.91 -9.26
C TYR A 101 -15.45 -20.77 -8.81
N ILE A 102 -15.05 -19.51 -8.97
CA ILE A 102 -15.88 -18.35 -8.64
C ILE A 102 -17.15 -18.36 -9.49
N SER A 103 -17.03 -18.60 -10.81
CA SER A 103 -18.18 -18.63 -11.73
C SER A 103 -19.18 -19.75 -11.43
N ASN A 104 -18.75 -20.81 -10.74
CA ASN A 104 -19.58 -21.98 -10.42
C ASN A 104 -20.11 -21.98 -8.98
N LEU A 105 -19.75 -21.00 -8.16
CA LEU A 105 -20.18 -20.90 -6.76
C LEU A 105 -21.06 -19.65 -6.59
N PRO A 106 -22.40 -19.79 -6.69
CA PRO A 106 -23.32 -18.66 -6.77
C PRO A 106 -23.30 -17.74 -5.54
N TYR A 107 -22.85 -18.23 -4.38
CA TYR A 107 -22.69 -17.43 -3.16
C TYR A 107 -21.43 -16.54 -3.16
N LEU A 108 -20.49 -16.74 -4.09
CA LEU A 108 -19.32 -15.88 -4.28
C LEU A 108 -19.54 -14.80 -5.34
N THR A 109 -20.57 -14.94 -6.17
CA THR A 109 -20.92 -14.01 -7.25
C THR A 109 -22.10 -13.10 -6.91
N ASN A 110 -22.74 -13.28 -5.76
CA ASN A 110 -23.81 -12.41 -5.30
C ASN A 110 -23.19 -11.21 -4.58
N GLU A 111 -23.17 -10.07 -5.26
CA GLU A 111 -23.03 -8.76 -4.63
C GLU A 111 -24.22 -8.55 -3.68
N GLU A 112 -23.95 -8.38 -2.39
CA GLU A 112 -24.86 -7.63 -1.49
C GLU A 112 -24.58 -6.12 -1.63
#